data_AF-A0A957L0P2-F1
#
_entry.id   AF-A0A957L0P2-F1
#
_cell.length_a   1.000
_cell.length_b   1.000
_cell.length_c   1.000
_cell.angle_alpha   90.00
_cell.angle_beta   90.00
_cell.angle_gamma   90.00
#
_symmetry.space_group_name_H-M   'P 1'
#
loop_
_entity.id
_entity.type
_entity.pdbx_description
1 polymer ?
#
loop_
_entity_poly.entity_id
_entity_poly.type
_entity_poly.pdbx_seq_one_letter_code
_entity_poly.pdbx_strand_id
1 'polypeptide(L)'
;WQEQGIPRYTQLDNEGCFSGGSTHPYVLGKVVRLGLKVGTELVFTPIRHPKSNGHIERFHQEYSRHVWEDTYLTDVTAVNRQGEQFFTAYRHRVDHRQLQGESPEHWHRAETWQALPANFTVPADIPLYEGCLHFMRRLEVDGTVRVLNADWAAPGADPLRGVWVTLTLRCAGATL
;
A
#
# COMPACT_ATOMS: atom_id res chain seq x y z
N TRP A 1 0.96 -5.83 8.93
CA TRP A 1 2.27 -6.52 9.04
C TRP A 1 2.45 -7.38 10.28
N GLN A 2 1.87 -7.03 11.45
CA GLN A 2 1.88 -7.94 12.61
C GLN A 2 0.99 -9.19 12.37
N GLU A 3 -0.17 -9.02 11.74
CA GLU A 3 -1.11 -10.14 11.47
C GLU A 3 -0.81 -10.92 10.18
N GLN A 4 -0.43 -10.24 9.10
CA GLN A 4 -0.37 -10.81 7.74
C GLN A 4 1.07 -10.94 7.21
N GLY A 5 2.08 -10.75 8.06
CA GLY A 5 3.47 -10.68 7.63
C GLY A 5 3.87 -9.38 6.94
N ILE A 6 5.18 -9.21 6.71
CA ILE A 6 5.78 -8.11 5.95
C ILE A 6 6.00 -8.62 4.52
N PRO A 7 5.23 -8.15 3.53
CA PRO A 7 5.45 -8.56 2.15
C PRO A 7 6.69 -7.84 1.58
N ARG A 8 7.30 -8.41 0.54
CA ARG A 8 8.34 -7.72 -0.21
C ARG A 8 7.84 -6.40 -0.79
N TYR A 9 6.64 -6.41 -1.37
CA TYR A 9 5.99 -5.25 -1.96
C TYR A 9 4.69 -4.91 -1.23
N THR A 10 4.54 -3.67 -0.79
CA THR A 10 3.25 -3.13 -0.32
C THR A 10 2.75 -2.10 -1.33
N GLN A 11 1.66 -2.43 -2.01
CA GLN A 11 1.04 -1.54 -2.98
C GLN A 11 0.26 -0.43 -2.26
N LEU A 12 0.46 0.81 -2.69
CA LEU A 12 -0.25 2.00 -2.21
C LEU A 12 -0.91 2.71 -3.41
N ASP A 13 -2.02 3.41 -3.15
CA ASP A 13 -2.51 4.40 -4.10
C ASP A 13 -1.71 5.72 -3.99
N ASN A 14 -2.13 6.75 -4.72
CA ASN A 14 -1.42 8.01 -4.79
C ASN A 14 -2.05 9.10 -3.91
N GLU A 15 -2.77 8.73 -2.86
CA GLU A 15 -3.31 9.72 -1.92
C GLU A 15 -2.20 10.59 -1.33
N GLY A 16 -2.51 11.89 -1.15
CA GLY A 16 -1.56 12.89 -0.69
C GLY A 16 -0.99 12.61 0.70
N CYS A 17 -1.64 11.77 1.51
CA CYS A 17 -1.14 11.34 2.82
C CYS A 17 0.19 10.57 2.73
N PHE A 18 0.52 9.99 1.57
CA PHE A 18 1.77 9.25 1.33
C PHE A 18 2.93 10.14 0.87
N SER A 19 2.68 11.22 0.14
CA SER A 19 3.71 12.08 -0.47
C SER A 19 3.74 13.53 0.05
N GLY A 20 3.10 13.81 1.20
CA GLY A 20 3.08 15.15 1.79
C GLY A 20 2.14 16.16 1.12
N GLY A 21 1.11 15.66 0.42
CA GLY A 21 0.16 16.46 -0.35
C GLY A 21 0.67 16.82 -1.74
N SER A 22 0.06 17.83 -2.35
CA SER A 22 0.38 18.31 -3.71
C SER A 22 1.34 19.50 -3.73
N THR A 23 1.70 20.05 -2.56
CA THR A 23 2.30 21.39 -2.48
C THR A 23 3.80 21.40 -2.28
N HIS A 24 4.39 20.37 -1.65
CA HIS A 24 5.82 20.33 -1.35
C HIS A 24 6.52 19.19 -2.09
N PRO A 25 7.64 19.45 -2.80
CA PRO A 25 8.42 18.42 -3.45
C PRO A 25 9.20 17.57 -2.46
N TYR A 26 9.47 16.31 -2.85
CA TYR A 26 10.32 15.36 -2.13
C TYR A 26 9.85 14.96 -0.73
N VAL A 27 8.58 15.20 -0.39
CA VAL A 27 8.04 14.81 0.92
C VAL A 27 7.66 13.33 0.93
N LEU A 28 8.12 12.64 1.97
CA LEU A 28 7.76 11.26 2.27
C LEU A 28 6.94 11.23 3.56
N GLY A 29 5.67 10.83 3.44
CA GLY A 29 4.70 10.79 4.51
C GLY A 29 4.97 9.70 5.55
N LYS A 30 4.23 9.76 6.67
CA LYS A 30 4.44 8.84 7.82
C LYS A 30 4.29 7.36 7.44
N VAL A 31 3.30 7.02 6.61
CA VAL A 31 3.10 5.63 6.16
C VAL A 31 4.27 5.15 5.31
N VAL A 32 4.82 6.03 4.46
CA VAL A 32 6.00 5.68 3.65
C VAL A 32 7.19 5.38 4.53
N ARG A 33 7.48 6.28 5.47
CA ARG A 33 8.58 6.12 6.42
C ARG A 33 8.41 4.88 7.29
N LEU A 34 7.18 4.57 7.68
CA LEU A 34 6.85 3.35 8.41
C LEU A 34 7.08 2.09 7.56
N GLY A 35 6.73 2.12 6.26
CA GLY A 35 7.04 1.05 5.30
C GLY A 35 8.54 0.78 5.17
N LEU A 36 9.32 1.85 5.00
CA LEU A 36 10.78 1.76 4.97
C LEU A 36 11.34 1.20 6.28
N LYS A 37 10.82 1.65 7.44
CA LYS A 37 11.23 1.15 8.77
C LYS A 37 11.04 -0.36 8.93
N VAL A 38 9.93 -0.90 8.42
CA VAL A 38 9.65 -2.34 8.54
C VAL A 38 10.29 -3.18 7.44
N GLY A 39 10.88 -2.54 6.43
CA GLY A 39 11.61 -3.21 5.36
C GLY A 39 10.77 -3.71 4.18
N THR A 40 9.58 -3.15 3.94
CA THR A 40 8.79 -3.43 2.73
C THR A 40 9.09 -2.38 1.64
N GLU A 41 9.14 -2.81 0.38
CA GLU A 41 9.26 -1.90 -0.77
C GLU A 41 7.86 -1.38 -1.14
N LEU A 42 7.68 -0.06 -1.13
CA LEU A 42 6.37 0.54 -1.41
C LEU A 42 6.19 0.76 -2.91
N VAL A 43 5.04 0.34 -3.44
CA VAL A 43 4.74 0.45 -4.87
C VAL A 43 3.50 1.31 -5.07
N PHE A 44 3.69 2.50 -5.61
CA PHE A 44 2.63 3.42 -5.96
C PHE A 44 2.02 3.02 -7.30
N THR A 45 0.71 2.74 -7.28
CA THR A 45 -0.07 2.39 -8.48
C THR A 45 -0.07 3.52 -9.52
N PRO A 46 -0.46 3.25 -10.77
CA PRO A 46 -0.63 4.30 -11.76
C PRO A 46 -1.69 5.31 -11.31
N ILE A 47 -1.41 6.60 -11.52
CA ILE A 47 -2.36 7.68 -11.22
C ILE A 47 -3.61 7.52 -12.09
N ARG A 48 -4.80 7.62 -11.48
CA ARG A 48 -6.11 7.54 -12.16
C ARG A 48 -6.33 6.24 -12.94
N HIS A 49 -5.89 5.10 -12.40
CA HIS A 49 -6.16 3.78 -12.96
C HIS A 49 -7.01 2.92 -12.01
N PRO A 50 -8.35 3.11 -11.95
CA PRO A 50 -9.24 2.42 -11.00
C PRO A 50 -9.13 0.90 -11.07
N LYS A 51 -8.87 0.36 -12.27
CA LYS A 51 -8.76 -1.09 -12.50
C LYS A 51 -7.63 -1.76 -11.69
N SER A 52 -6.63 -1.00 -11.23
CA SER A 52 -5.54 -1.54 -10.42
C SER A 52 -5.95 -1.90 -8.98
N ASN A 53 -7.12 -1.44 -8.52
CA ASN A 53 -7.61 -1.66 -7.16
C ASN A 53 -8.93 -2.46 -7.10
N GLY A 54 -9.40 -3.05 -8.21
CA GLY A 54 -10.73 -3.68 -8.26
C GLY A 54 -10.97 -4.78 -7.21
N HIS A 55 -9.94 -5.51 -6.79
CA HIS A 55 -10.05 -6.48 -5.70
C HIS A 55 -10.24 -5.82 -4.33
N ILE A 56 -9.52 -4.73 -4.07
CA ILE A 56 -9.63 -3.93 -2.84
C ILE A 56 -10.98 -3.20 -2.80
N GLU A 57 -11.43 -2.64 -3.93
CA GLU A 57 -12.74 -1.99 -4.03
C GLU A 57 -13.88 -2.97 -3.74
N ARG A 58 -13.83 -4.18 -4.33
CA ARG A 58 -14.81 -5.23 -4.03
C ARG A 58 -14.76 -5.64 -2.56
N PHE A 59 -13.57 -5.80 -1.99
CA PHE A 59 -13.41 -6.09 -0.57
C PHE A 59 -14.04 -5.01 0.31
N HIS A 60 -13.82 -3.73 0.00
CA HIS A 60 -14.44 -2.61 0.73
C HIS A 60 -15.97 -2.60 0.62
N GLN A 61 -16.53 -2.91 -0.55
CA GLN A 61 -17.98 -3.05 -0.72
C GLN A 61 -18.53 -4.19 0.13
N GLU A 62 -17.87 -5.34 0.13
CA GLU A 62 -18.27 -6.48 0.95
C GLU A 62 -18.16 -6.15 2.45
N TYR A 63 -17.08 -5.51 2.90
CA TYR A 63 -16.94 -5.03 4.28
C TYR A 63 -18.11 -4.10 4.64
N SER A 64 -18.42 -3.12 3.78
CA SER A 64 -19.47 -2.15 4.05
C SER A 64 -20.84 -2.80 4.21
N ARG A 65 -21.16 -3.78 3.37
CA ARG A 65 -22.41 -4.56 3.46
C ARG A 65 -22.54 -5.36 4.75
N HIS A 66 -21.45 -5.92 5.27
CA HIS A 66 -21.51 -6.82 6.43
C HIS A 66 -21.31 -6.10 7.77
N VAL A 67 -20.68 -4.92 7.75
CA VAL A 67 -20.36 -4.17 8.96
C VAL A 67 -21.28 -2.97 9.14
N TRP A 68 -21.63 -2.25 8.07
CA TRP A 68 -22.34 -0.97 8.17
C TRP A 68 -23.81 -1.04 7.74
N GLU A 69 -24.12 -1.75 6.65
CA GLU A 69 -25.51 -1.82 6.15
C GLU A 69 -26.42 -2.47 7.19
N ASP A 70 -27.59 -1.87 7.40
CA ASP A 70 -28.65 -2.30 8.33
C ASP A 70 -28.19 -2.61 9.76
N THR A 71 -27.04 -2.06 10.19
CA THR A 71 -26.45 -2.30 11.50
C THR A 71 -26.33 -0.99 12.28
N TYR A 72 -26.85 -0.95 13.52
CA TYR A 72 -26.61 0.17 14.43
C TYR A 72 -25.41 -0.13 15.32
N LEU A 73 -24.33 0.62 15.13
CA LEU A 73 -23.08 0.48 15.90
C LEU A 73 -22.90 1.71 16.78
N THR A 74 -22.89 1.52 18.09
CA THR A 74 -22.92 2.58 19.11
C THR A 74 -21.60 3.31 19.28
N ASP A 75 -20.49 2.64 19.02
CA ASP A 75 -19.14 3.11 19.31
C ASP A 75 -18.10 2.36 18.47
N VAL A 76 -16.84 2.83 18.54
CA VAL A 76 -15.71 2.23 17.83
C VAL A 76 -15.45 0.78 18.27
N THR A 77 -15.77 0.40 19.51
CA THR A 77 -15.60 -0.97 19.99
C THR A 77 -16.59 -1.91 19.32
N ALA A 78 -17.83 -1.49 19.12
CA ALA A 78 -18.84 -2.23 18.36
C ALA A 78 -18.40 -2.40 16.89
N VAL A 79 -17.87 -1.33 16.27
CA VAL A 79 -17.32 -1.38 14.90
C VAL A 79 -16.17 -2.38 14.80
N ASN A 80 -15.20 -2.32 15.72
CA ASN A 80 -14.05 -3.23 15.70
C ASN A 80 -14.49 -4.68 15.86
N ARG A 81 -15.43 -4.97 16.77
CA ARG A 81 -15.97 -6.32 16.97
C ARG A 81 -16.64 -6.86 15.71
N GLN A 82 -17.48 -6.05 15.07
CA GLN A 82 -18.16 -6.46 13.84
C GLN A 82 -17.16 -6.63 12.69
N GLY A 83 -16.15 -5.76 12.60
CA GLY A 83 -15.04 -5.88 11.67
C GLY A 83 -14.23 -7.16 11.85
N GLU A 84 -13.89 -7.53 13.08
CA GLU A 84 -13.17 -8.78 13.40
C GLU A 84 -13.96 -10.02 12.98
N GLN A 85 -15.28 -10.03 13.20
CA GLN A 85 -16.16 -11.11 12.75
C GLN A 85 -16.15 -11.20 11.21
N PHE A 86 -16.28 -10.07 10.52
CA PHE A 86 -16.18 -10.02 9.07
C PHE A 86 -14.83 -10.52 8.57
N PHE A 87 -13.71 -10.05 9.12
CA PHE A 87 -12.38 -10.46 8.67
C PHE A 87 -12.14 -11.95 8.89
N THR A 88 -12.59 -12.49 10.03
CA THR A 88 -12.54 -13.94 10.29
C THR A 88 -13.34 -14.70 9.25
N ALA A 89 -14.62 -14.34 9.04
CA ALA A 89 -15.48 -14.99 8.05
C ALA A 89 -14.89 -14.90 6.64
N TYR A 90 -14.42 -13.72 6.23
CA TYR A 90 -13.85 -13.47 4.90
C TYR A 90 -12.62 -14.34 4.64
N ARG A 91 -11.70 -14.47 5.61
CA ARG A 91 -10.48 -15.29 5.48
C ARG A 91 -10.77 -16.78 5.28
N HIS A 92 -11.94 -17.27 5.71
CA HIS A 92 -12.35 -18.67 5.52
C HIS A 92 -13.23 -18.91 4.28
N ARG A 93 -13.58 -17.87 3.51
CA ARG A 93 -14.41 -18.02 2.31
C ARG A 93 -13.68 -18.76 1.20
N VAL A 94 -14.42 -19.61 0.49
CA VAL A 94 -13.91 -20.45 -0.61
C VAL A 94 -14.50 -20.10 -1.97
N ASP A 95 -15.36 -19.07 -2.02
CA ASP A 95 -16.07 -18.67 -3.24
C ASP A 95 -15.30 -17.63 -4.09
N HIS A 96 -14.07 -17.31 -3.69
CA HIS A 96 -13.13 -16.56 -4.52
C HIS A 96 -12.68 -17.42 -5.71
N ARG A 97 -13.26 -17.17 -6.90
CA ARG A 97 -12.92 -17.90 -8.14
C ARG A 97 -11.41 -17.96 -8.42
N GLN A 98 -10.67 -16.90 -8.07
CA GLN A 98 -9.22 -16.81 -8.25
C GLN A 98 -8.45 -17.80 -7.37
N LEU A 99 -9.02 -18.22 -6.23
CA LEU A 99 -8.40 -19.14 -5.28
C LEU A 99 -8.80 -20.61 -5.52
N GLN A 100 -9.53 -20.89 -6.61
CA GLN A 100 -9.83 -22.24 -7.08
C GLN A 100 -10.49 -23.17 -6.03
N GLY A 101 -11.31 -22.60 -5.14
CA GLY A 101 -12.01 -23.35 -4.10
C GLY A 101 -11.29 -23.40 -2.76
N GLU A 102 -10.10 -22.81 -2.65
CA GLU A 102 -9.38 -22.65 -1.40
C GLU A 102 -9.64 -21.29 -0.76
N SER A 103 -9.42 -21.20 0.56
CA SER A 103 -9.63 -19.96 1.31
C SER A 103 -8.41 -19.03 1.30
N PRO A 104 -8.59 -17.70 1.47
CA PRO A 104 -7.47 -16.78 1.67
C PRO A 104 -6.53 -17.23 2.80
N GLU A 105 -7.08 -17.75 3.89
CA GLU A 105 -6.27 -18.26 5.00
C GLU A 105 -5.45 -19.49 4.62
N HIS A 106 -6.02 -20.43 3.85
CA HIS A 106 -5.30 -21.62 3.38
C HIS A 106 -4.04 -21.21 2.60
N TRP A 107 -4.21 -20.33 1.60
CA TRP A 107 -3.11 -19.80 0.82
C TRP A 107 -2.11 -19.01 1.66
N HIS A 108 -2.59 -18.20 2.60
CA HIS A 108 -1.70 -17.40 3.43
C HIS A 108 -0.83 -18.26 4.36
N ARG A 109 -1.38 -19.34 4.92
CA ARG A 109 -0.68 -20.28 5.81
C ARG A 109 0.25 -21.25 5.06
N ALA A 110 0.05 -21.45 3.75
CA ALA A 110 0.93 -22.27 2.94
C ALA A 110 2.34 -21.65 2.78
N GLU A 111 2.46 -20.34 3.01
CA GLU A 111 3.72 -19.60 2.97
C GLU A 111 4.17 -19.18 4.37
N THR A 112 5.49 -19.08 4.57
CA THR A 112 6.07 -18.56 5.81
C THR A 112 6.45 -17.10 5.62
N TRP A 113 5.90 -16.23 6.47
CA TRP A 113 6.14 -14.80 6.41
C TRP A 113 6.90 -14.30 7.64
N GLN A 114 7.80 -13.34 7.44
CA GLN A 114 8.36 -12.60 8.56
C GLN A 114 7.30 -11.60 9.05
N ALA A 115 6.76 -11.83 10.24
CA ALA A 115 5.83 -10.91 10.88
C ALA A 115 6.57 -9.84 11.69
N LEU A 116 5.96 -8.66 11.77
CA LEU A 116 6.40 -7.65 12.70
C LEU A 116 6.09 -8.13 14.14
N PRO A 117 6.99 -7.93 15.13
CA PRO A 117 6.75 -8.40 16.51
C PRO A 117 5.45 -7.86 17.09
N ALA A 118 4.72 -8.67 17.87
CA ALA A 118 3.44 -8.27 18.47
C ALA A 118 3.55 -7.06 19.42
N ASN A 119 4.73 -6.84 20.02
CA ASN A 119 5.03 -5.69 20.87
C ASN A 119 5.56 -4.47 20.11
N PHE A 120 5.62 -4.52 18.77
CA PHE A 120 5.99 -3.36 17.98
C PHE A 120 4.95 -2.25 18.17
N THR A 121 5.44 -1.03 18.42
CA THR A 121 4.63 0.18 18.49
C THR A 121 5.11 1.17 17.44
N VAL A 122 4.18 1.90 16.83
CA VAL A 122 4.52 2.94 15.86
C VAL A 122 5.10 4.13 16.63
N PRO A 123 6.36 4.55 16.37
CA PRO A 123 6.93 5.72 17.01
C PRO A 123 6.18 7.00 16.63
N ALA A 124 6.11 7.97 17.55
CA ALA A 124 5.47 9.26 17.28
C ALA A 124 6.18 10.05 16.17
N ASP A 125 7.53 10.00 16.17
CA ASP A 125 8.38 10.48 15.10
C ASP A 125 9.06 9.31 14.40
N ILE A 126 8.96 9.28 13.08
CA ILE A 126 9.49 8.21 12.24
C ILE A 126 10.56 8.85 11.36
N PRO A 127 11.86 8.59 11.61
CA PRO A 127 12.91 9.11 10.75
C PRO A 127 12.84 8.46 9.37
N LEU A 128 13.66 8.96 8.44
CA LEU A 128 13.80 8.32 7.14
C LEU A 128 14.72 7.10 7.28
N TYR A 129 14.32 5.98 6.68
CA TYR A 129 15.10 4.75 6.64
C TYR A 129 15.54 4.47 5.19
N GLU A 130 16.64 3.72 5.04
CA GLU A 130 17.05 3.21 3.74
C GLU A 130 16.00 2.27 3.16
N GLY A 131 15.97 2.18 1.83
CA GLY A 131 15.06 1.28 1.13
C GLY A 131 14.66 1.81 -0.24
N CYS A 132 13.65 1.16 -0.83
CA CYS A 132 13.17 1.47 -2.16
C CYS A 132 11.70 1.87 -2.15
N LEU A 133 11.40 2.90 -2.94
CA LEU A 133 10.05 3.29 -3.32
C LEU A 133 9.92 3.13 -4.82
N HIS A 134 8.79 2.63 -5.28
CA HIS A 134 8.52 2.39 -6.68
C HIS A 134 7.27 3.11 -7.13
N PHE A 135 7.29 3.67 -8.33
CA PHE A 135 6.19 4.43 -8.89
C PHE A 135 5.91 3.96 -10.30
N MET A 136 4.71 3.46 -10.54
CA MET A 136 4.21 3.25 -11.90
C MET A 136 3.68 4.58 -12.41
N ARG A 137 4.26 5.11 -13.50
CA ARG A 137 3.94 6.45 -14.01
C ARG A 137 3.81 6.46 -15.52
N ARG A 138 3.04 7.40 -16.03
CA ARG A 138 3.04 7.74 -17.46
C ARG A 138 4.09 8.84 -17.68
N LEU A 139 4.78 8.80 -18.82
CA LEU A 139 5.59 9.94 -19.24
C LEU A 139 4.72 11.09 -19.69
N GLU A 140 5.21 12.29 -19.45
CA GLU A 140 4.75 13.51 -20.11
C GLU A 140 5.29 13.58 -21.55
N VAL A 141 4.70 14.46 -22.36
CA VAL A 141 5.05 14.62 -23.78
C VAL A 141 6.51 15.03 -23.99
N ASP A 142 7.08 15.74 -23.02
CA ASP A 142 8.48 16.18 -23.02
C ASP A 142 9.48 15.11 -22.54
N GLY A 143 9.02 13.89 -22.25
CA GLY A 143 9.86 12.79 -21.78
C GLY A 143 10.21 12.84 -20.29
N THR A 144 9.48 13.64 -19.50
CA THR A 144 9.61 13.68 -18.05
C THR A 144 8.59 12.79 -17.34
N VAL A 145 8.84 12.52 -16.05
CA VAL A 145 7.93 11.80 -15.16
C VAL A 145 7.82 12.51 -13.82
N ARG A 146 6.60 12.69 -13.32
CA ARG A 146 6.35 13.34 -12.03
C ARG A 146 6.34 12.33 -10.87
N VAL A 147 7.28 12.50 -9.94
CA VAL A 147 7.44 11.68 -8.73
C VAL A 147 7.73 12.58 -7.54
N LEU A 148 6.97 12.41 -6.46
CA LEU A 148 7.06 13.23 -5.24
C LEU A 148 6.99 14.74 -5.51
N ASN A 149 6.02 15.15 -6.33
CA ASN A 149 5.82 16.54 -6.78
C ASN A 149 7.03 17.20 -7.46
N ALA A 150 7.98 16.40 -7.96
CA ALA A 150 9.11 16.85 -8.76
C ALA A 150 9.12 16.14 -10.12
N ASP A 151 9.63 16.82 -11.13
CA ASP A 151 9.74 16.30 -12.49
C ASP A 151 11.15 15.73 -12.70
N TRP A 152 11.20 14.52 -13.25
CA TRP A 152 12.43 13.77 -13.47
C TRP A 152 12.55 13.41 -14.94
N ALA A 153 13.73 13.56 -15.53
CA ALA A 153 13.97 13.13 -16.90
C ALA A 153 13.94 11.59 -16.99
N ALA A 154 13.22 11.06 -17.97
CA ALA A 154 13.17 9.63 -18.27
C ALA A 154 13.54 9.39 -19.76
N PRO A 155 14.78 9.74 -20.17
CA PRO A 155 15.18 9.68 -21.57
C PRO A 155 15.12 8.24 -22.10
N GLY A 156 14.61 8.09 -23.33
CA GLY A 156 14.56 6.79 -24.02
C GLY A 156 13.42 5.86 -23.60
N ALA A 157 12.55 6.29 -22.67
CA ALA A 157 11.34 5.53 -22.35
C ALA A 157 10.21 5.82 -23.35
N ASP A 158 9.41 4.79 -23.64
CA ASP A 158 8.28 4.87 -24.59
C ASP A 158 7.07 5.57 -23.94
N PRO A 159 6.62 6.75 -24.41
CA PRO A 159 5.47 7.45 -23.82
C PRO A 159 4.14 6.68 -23.87
N LEU A 160 4.04 5.65 -24.72
CA LEU A 160 2.87 4.76 -24.81
C LEU A 160 2.90 3.62 -23.79
N ARG A 161 4.06 3.36 -23.17
CA ARG A 161 4.26 2.31 -22.16
C ARG A 161 4.72 2.98 -20.87
N GLY A 162 3.85 3.00 -19.85
CA GLY A 162 4.20 3.58 -18.56
C GLY A 162 5.56 3.10 -18.03
N VAL A 163 6.23 3.93 -17.25
CA VAL A 163 7.53 3.67 -16.65
C VAL A 163 7.41 3.18 -15.21
N TRP A 164 8.35 2.33 -14.83
CA TRP A 164 8.61 1.95 -13.45
C TRP A 164 9.78 2.81 -12.93
N VAL A 165 9.47 3.76 -12.05
CA VAL A 165 10.49 4.61 -11.41
C VAL A 165 10.84 4.00 -10.05
N THR A 166 12.12 3.82 -9.78
CA THR A 166 12.61 3.41 -8.45
C THR A 166 13.38 4.56 -7.81
N LEU A 167 12.92 5.01 -6.65
CA LEU A 167 13.67 5.89 -5.76
C LEU A 167 14.37 5.04 -4.70
N THR A 168 15.69 5.07 -4.67
CA THR A 168 16.50 4.38 -3.66
C THR A 168 17.02 5.38 -2.63
N LEU A 169 16.73 5.12 -1.36
CA LEU A 169 17.16 5.92 -0.23
C LEU A 169 18.37 5.25 0.44
N ARG A 170 19.45 6.01 0.65
CA ARG A 170 20.68 5.56 1.30
C ARG A 170 21.12 6.59 2.35
N CYS A 171 21.71 6.12 3.43
CA CYS A 171 22.29 6.94 4.50
C CYS A 171 23.59 7.62 4.07
N ALA A 172 24.29 7.09 3.06
CA ALA A 172 25.50 7.67 2.50
C ALA A 172 25.20 8.47 1.22
N GLY A 173 25.82 9.65 1.09
CA GLY A 173 25.75 10.48 -0.12
C GLY A 173 24.85 11.72 -0.05
N ALA A 174 24.29 12.05 1.12
CA ALA A 174 23.62 13.33 1.33
C ALA A 174 24.66 14.46 1.48
N THR A 175 25.16 15.00 0.37
CA THR A 175 25.72 16.35 0.38
C THR A 175 24.54 17.31 0.44
N LEU A 176 24.34 17.94 1.61
CA LEU A 176 23.54 19.16 1.72
C LEU A 176 24.12 20.26 0.83
#